data_AF-A0A428B8X0-F1
#
_entry.id   AF-A0A428B8X0-F1
#
_cell.length_a   1.000
_cell.length_b   1.000
_cell.length_c   1.000
_cell.angle_alpha   90.00
_cell.angle_beta   90.00
_cell.angle_gamma   90.00
#
_symmetry.space_group_name_H-M   'P 1'
#
loop_
_entity.id
_entity.type
_entity.pdbx_description
1 polymer ?
#
loop_
_entity_poly.entity_id
_entity_poly.type
_entity_poly.pdbx_seq_one_letter_code
_entity_poly.pdbx_strand_id
1 'polypeptide(L)'
;MVNLLKGRKNLEKAPALPRFTTQDDAHSKFKKLVRYYNKVLDISTVDLETVLDGLNVNYQLYRNRPEDYSGYKCYKLSEIPGNAYCNVVNVLESRAKIEEFEFANVKVLMDKEQDQVFAIVPRLAYSKESAFYGMHNKNGYHFVGLNSVGYALLKSKIAELKREKGYDFESAVNHIAFVEHNFILNQKYSRQSSATIATIQTDKKYQDSELNKSTIFNQLGFRKVEVDTQKYEGKEFDYNLFRKVEEDFEEICNKLPHASAQPELKFRKLGKHKATGLYAPFLNILAVDVRNTESFIHEYGHYLDYKHGAKESYSLRDDFEHIITSYSNNFKITYQKKEDELLTRLMKASRESASGTSIVSLVEKRLSAELELLKKSNKMFDYFTTPTEIFARGFELWVFETITSKSSLLKSREEYSNRIEYVSFNGIKESLFAFFATIFPEETIQENSFAASRTILTPKREWTLVSPTNVGEQMSLF
;
A
#
# COMPACT_ATOMS: atom_id res chain seq x y z
N MET A 1 1.95 10.80 13.51
CA MET A 1 2.15 10.58 12.05
C MET A 1 2.14 9.08 11.80
N VAL A 2 1.21 8.53 10.99
CA VAL A 2 0.96 7.05 10.96
C VAL A 2 2.19 6.25 10.49
N ASN A 3 2.96 6.75 9.52
CA ASN A 3 4.11 6.07 8.93
C ASN A 3 5.28 7.06 8.70
N LEU A 4 6.52 6.69 9.07
CA LEU A 4 7.69 7.59 9.02
C LEU A 4 8.27 7.76 7.59
N LEU A 5 7.94 6.85 6.68
CA LEU A 5 8.30 6.90 5.26
C LEU A 5 7.26 7.63 4.39
N LYS A 6 6.09 7.96 4.94
CA LYS A 6 5.02 8.67 4.21
C LYS A 6 5.48 10.05 3.72
N GLY A 7 5.16 10.39 2.47
CA GLY A 7 5.50 11.69 1.85
C GLY A 7 6.94 11.80 1.31
N ARG A 8 7.76 10.73 1.39
CA ARG A 8 9.16 10.77 0.94
C ARG A 8 9.30 10.55 -0.57
N LYS A 9 9.96 11.49 -1.24
CA LYS A 9 10.38 11.37 -2.65
C LYS A 9 11.55 10.37 -2.76
N ASN A 10 11.68 9.68 -3.89
CA ASN A 10 12.83 8.82 -4.22
C ASN A 10 13.02 7.54 -3.38
N LEU A 11 11.97 7.03 -2.71
CA LEU A 11 11.97 5.64 -2.18
C LEU A 11 12.23 4.57 -3.26
N GLU A 12 12.26 4.95 -4.53
CA GLU A 12 12.63 4.14 -5.71
C GLU A 12 14.11 3.77 -5.74
N LYS A 13 14.98 4.63 -5.18
CA LYS A 13 16.42 4.38 -5.03
C LYS A 13 16.79 3.94 -3.62
N ALA A 14 15.80 3.89 -2.73
CA ALA A 14 16.02 3.48 -1.36
C ALA A 14 16.34 1.98 -1.30
N PRO A 15 17.25 1.54 -0.41
CA PRO A 15 17.43 0.13 -0.11
C PRO A 15 16.10 -0.55 0.25
N ALA A 16 16.04 -1.87 0.07
CA ALA A 16 14.90 -2.66 0.51
C ALA A 16 14.74 -2.59 2.04
N LEU A 17 13.50 -2.57 2.52
CA LEU A 17 13.20 -2.70 3.95
C LEU A 17 13.88 -3.98 4.49
N PRO A 18 14.53 -3.94 5.66
CA PRO A 18 15.10 -5.13 6.25
C PRO A 18 14.02 -6.22 6.44
N ARG A 19 14.39 -7.46 6.16
CA ARG A 19 13.55 -8.61 6.53
C ARG A 19 13.64 -8.83 8.04
N PHE A 20 12.48 -9.02 8.64
CA PHE A 20 12.31 -9.41 10.04
C PHE A 20 11.93 -10.88 10.09
N THR A 21 12.67 -11.69 10.84
CA THR A 21 12.40 -13.12 11.03
C THR A 21 11.86 -13.36 12.43
N THR A 22 11.39 -14.58 12.69
CA THR A 22 10.98 -15.02 14.03
C THR A 22 12.12 -15.05 15.04
N GLN A 23 13.38 -14.98 14.58
CA GLN A 23 14.57 -14.92 15.43
C GLN A 23 14.93 -13.48 15.83
N ASP A 24 14.34 -12.46 15.19
CA ASP A 24 14.59 -11.07 15.53
C ASP A 24 13.75 -10.65 16.74
N ASP A 25 14.42 -10.41 17.87
CA ASP A 25 13.81 -9.75 19.02
C ASP A 25 13.54 -8.25 18.75
N ALA A 26 12.80 -7.60 19.67
CA ALA A 26 12.46 -6.18 19.54
C ALA A 26 13.69 -5.27 19.36
N HIS A 27 14.78 -5.56 20.06
CA HIS A 27 16.02 -4.76 19.98
C HIS A 27 16.70 -4.91 18.61
N SER A 28 16.73 -6.12 18.07
CA SER A 28 17.30 -6.42 16.75
C SER A 28 16.47 -5.77 15.64
N LYS A 29 15.14 -5.83 15.74
CA LYS A 29 14.21 -5.12 14.85
C LYS A 29 14.43 -3.62 14.89
N PHE A 30 14.47 -3.04 16.10
CA PHE A 30 14.72 -1.61 16.30
C PHE A 30 16.06 -1.19 15.67
N LYS A 31 17.15 -1.94 15.92
CA LYS A 31 18.47 -1.66 15.33
C LYS A 31 18.47 -1.74 13.81
N LYS A 32 17.76 -2.71 13.22
CA LYS A 32 17.58 -2.82 11.76
C LYS A 32 16.82 -1.61 11.20
N LEU A 33 15.74 -1.18 11.87
CA LEU A 33 14.96 -0.01 11.49
C LEU A 33 15.79 1.28 11.58
N VAL A 34 16.53 1.52 12.66
CA VAL A 34 17.44 2.69 12.78
C VAL A 34 18.41 2.75 11.61
N ARG A 35 19.08 1.62 11.30
CA ARG A 35 20.01 1.53 10.17
C ARG A 35 19.34 1.78 8.83
N TYR A 36 18.09 1.33 8.68
CA TYR A 36 17.32 1.56 7.48
C TYR A 36 16.98 3.05 7.32
N TYR A 37 16.42 3.67 8.36
CA TYR A 37 16.08 5.08 8.37
C TYR A 37 17.27 6.00 8.13
N ASN A 38 18.43 5.71 8.71
CA ASN A 38 19.67 6.47 8.44
C ASN A 38 20.11 6.41 6.97
N LYS A 39 19.64 5.43 6.18
CA LYS A 39 19.93 5.33 4.75
C LYS A 39 18.89 5.99 3.87
N VAL A 40 17.63 6.04 4.31
CA VAL A 40 16.50 6.47 3.47
C VAL A 40 15.96 7.85 3.83
N LEU A 41 16.28 8.34 5.01
CA LEU A 41 15.82 9.64 5.49
C LEU A 41 16.88 10.71 5.23
N ASP A 42 16.42 11.78 4.58
CA ASP A 42 17.16 13.02 4.49
C ASP A 42 16.79 13.91 5.67
N ILE A 43 17.74 14.10 6.59
CA ILE A 43 17.59 14.90 7.80
C ILE A 43 17.16 16.36 7.52
N SER A 44 17.43 16.89 6.33
CA SER A 44 16.98 18.25 5.96
C SER A 44 15.46 18.35 5.76
N THR A 45 14.80 17.22 5.51
CA THR A 45 13.36 17.13 5.22
C THR A 45 12.54 16.57 6.36
N VAL A 46 13.18 16.23 7.48
CA VAL A 46 12.56 15.61 8.65
C VAL A 46 12.22 16.68 9.67
N ASP A 47 11.00 16.62 10.20
CA ASP A 47 10.62 17.38 11.38
C ASP A 47 11.24 16.72 12.63
N LEU A 48 12.01 17.52 13.37
CA LEU A 48 12.73 17.10 14.57
C LEU A 48 12.19 17.78 15.84
N GLU A 49 11.11 18.56 15.77
CA GLU A 49 10.62 19.32 16.94
C GLU A 49 10.18 18.39 18.07
N THR A 50 9.61 17.22 17.75
CA THR A 50 9.03 16.29 18.74
C THR A 50 9.96 15.15 19.12
N VAL A 51 11.22 15.13 18.67
CA VAL A 51 12.10 13.96 18.93
C VAL A 51 12.61 13.88 20.35
N LEU A 52 12.68 15.02 21.06
CA LEU A 52 13.17 15.07 22.44
C LEU A 52 12.22 14.34 23.41
N ASP A 53 10.91 14.38 23.18
CA ASP A 53 9.93 13.58 23.93
C ASP A 53 10.30 12.10 23.99
N GLY A 54 10.75 11.55 22.86
CA GLY A 54 11.13 10.15 22.75
C GLY A 54 12.52 9.84 23.30
N LEU A 55 13.42 10.82 23.26
CA LEU A 55 14.80 10.67 23.73
C LEU A 55 14.95 10.87 25.24
N ASN A 56 14.04 11.62 25.88
CA ASN A 56 14.08 11.94 27.31
C ASN A 56 14.31 10.70 28.19
N VAL A 57 13.62 9.59 27.90
CA VAL A 57 13.74 8.33 28.67
C VAL A 57 15.18 7.80 28.70
N ASN A 58 15.93 7.93 27.60
CA ASN A 58 17.31 7.46 27.53
C ASN A 58 18.26 8.37 28.33
N TYR A 59 17.87 9.62 28.56
CA TYR A 59 18.68 10.62 29.27
C TYR A 59 18.41 10.67 30.78
N GLN A 60 17.52 9.81 31.30
CA GLN A 60 17.19 9.79 32.73
C GLN A 60 18.36 9.38 33.64
N LEU A 61 19.36 8.67 33.14
CA LEU A 61 20.50 8.22 33.95
C LEU A 61 21.61 9.28 34.11
N TYR A 62 21.48 10.46 33.48
CA TYR A 62 22.50 11.51 33.55
C TYR A 62 22.24 12.49 34.68
N ARG A 63 23.28 12.78 35.47
CA ARG A 63 23.22 13.69 36.63
C ARG A 63 22.83 15.13 36.27
N ASN A 64 23.14 15.58 35.05
CA ASN A 64 22.89 16.94 34.57
C ASN A 64 21.90 16.92 33.39
N ARG A 65 20.81 16.16 33.51
CA ARG A 65 19.75 16.16 32.48
C ARG A 65 18.90 17.43 32.61
N PRO A 66 18.39 18.00 31.50
CA PRO A 66 17.31 18.98 31.58
C PRO A 66 16.09 18.39 32.28
N GLU A 67 15.45 19.16 33.17
CA GLU A 67 14.18 18.76 33.80
C GLU A 67 13.01 18.84 32.82
N ASP A 68 13.13 19.75 31.84
CA ASP A 68 12.17 19.98 30.77
C ASP A 68 12.93 20.22 29.45
N TYR A 69 12.34 19.75 28.36
CA TYR A 69 12.85 19.92 27.00
C TYR A 69 12.02 20.93 26.17
N SER A 70 10.97 21.53 26.73
CA SER A 70 10.07 22.46 26.02
C SER A 70 10.76 23.70 25.44
N GLY A 71 11.87 24.15 26.04
CA GLY A 71 12.67 25.28 25.57
C GLY A 71 13.62 24.95 24.41
N TYR A 72 13.80 23.66 24.09
CA TYR A 72 14.71 23.23 23.03
C TYR A 72 14.15 23.54 21.64
N LYS A 73 15.01 24.08 20.78
CA LYS A 73 14.71 24.34 19.37
C LYS A 73 15.73 23.67 18.47
N CYS A 74 15.33 23.41 17.23
CA CYS A 74 16.19 22.81 16.20
C CYS A 74 16.90 23.92 15.40
N TYR A 75 18.23 23.84 15.34
CA TYR A 75 19.08 24.75 14.59
C TYR A 75 19.96 23.97 13.62
N LYS A 76 20.42 24.62 12.54
CA LYS A 76 21.58 24.09 11.79
C LYS A 76 22.84 24.26 12.63
N LEU A 77 23.83 23.40 12.40
CA LEU A 77 25.12 23.53 13.08
C LEU A 77 25.77 24.92 12.87
N SER A 78 25.58 25.55 11.71
CA SER A 78 26.09 26.89 11.43
C SER A 78 25.37 28.03 12.15
N GLU A 79 24.24 27.77 12.80
CA GLU A 79 23.36 28.78 13.41
C GLU A 79 23.51 28.84 14.94
N ILE A 80 24.29 27.93 15.54
CA ILE A 80 24.47 27.86 16.99
C ILE A 80 25.61 28.75 17.49
N PRO A 81 25.61 29.13 18.79
CA PRO A 81 26.69 29.91 19.39
C PRO A 81 28.08 29.27 19.23
N GLY A 82 29.13 30.07 19.10
CA GLY A 82 30.49 29.58 18.81
C GLY A 82 31.08 28.62 19.85
N ASN A 83 30.75 28.80 21.12
CA ASN A 83 31.11 27.85 22.19
C ASN A 83 30.41 26.49 22.01
N ALA A 84 29.11 26.48 21.70
CA ALA A 84 28.36 25.26 21.38
C ALA A 84 28.92 24.59 20.11
N TYR A 85 29.22 25.38 19.08
CA TYR A 85 29.80 24.91 17.83
C TYR A 85 31.10 24.13 18.07
N CYS A 86 32.05 24.71 18.79
CA CYS A 86 33.32 24.07 19.10
C CYS A 86 33.14 22.73 19.84
N ASN A 87 32.24 22.68 20.82
CA ASN A 87 31.97 21.47 21.60
C ASN A 87 31.31 20.38 20.75
N VAL A 88 30.31 20.75 19.94
CA VAL A 88 29.62 19.82 19.04
C VAL A 88 30.58 19.28 17.99
N VAL A 89 31.34 20.13 17.29
CA VAL A 89 32.29 19.71 16.25
C VAL A 89 33.34 18.75 16.81
N ASN A 90 33.92 19.06 17.97
CA ASN A 90 34.91 18.17 18.59
C ASN A 90 34.33 16.77 18.85
N VAL A 91 33.08 16.68 19.30
CA VAL A 91 32.38 15.40 19.50
C VAL A 91 32.05 14.71 18.17
N LEU A 92 31.63 15.46 17.16
CA LEU A 92 31.36 14.94 15.82
C LEU A 92 32.60 14.28 15.20
N GLU A 93 33.74 14.96 15.23
CA GLU A 93 34.99 14.48 14.64
C GLU A 93 35.63 13.36 15.49
N SER A 94 35.74 13.57 16.79
CA SER A 94 36.49 12.66 17.65
C SER A 94 35.71 11.38 17.97
N ARG A 95 34.39 11.48 18.18
CA ARG A 95 33.54 10.38 18.68
C ARG A 95 32.61 9.79 17.62
N ALA A 96 31.92 10.64 16.85
CA ALA A 96 30.97 10.18 15.83
C ALA A 96 31.63 9.85 14.48
N LYS A 97 32.85 10.36 14.24
CA LYS A 97 33.60 10.23 12.99
C LYS A 97 32.83 10.80 11.79
N ILE A 98 32.19 11.95 11.99
CA ILE A 98 31.50 12.71 10.93
C ILE A 98 32.51 13.64 10.25
N GLU A 99 32.56 13.59 8.93
CA GLU A 99 33.45 14.43 8.13
C GLU A 99 32.88 15.84 7.95
N GLU A 100 33.74 16.85 7.79
CA GLU A 100 33.35 18.26 7.76
C GLU A 100 32.30 18.58 6.68
N PHE A 101 32.38 17.94 5.51
CA PHE A 101 31.39 18.14 4.44
C PHE A 101 29.99 17.63 4.83
N GLU A 102 29.88 16.72 5.80
CA GLU A 102 28.60 16.22 6.32
C GLU A 102 28.00 17.16 7.37
N PHE A 103 28.72 18.20 7.84
CA PHE A 103 28.23 19.15 8.85
C PHE A 103 27.01 19.94 8.40
N ALA A 104 26.86 20.17 7.09
CA ALA A 104 25.64 20.76 6.51
C ALA A 104 24.38 19.92 6.79
N ASN A 105 24.55 18.61 7.03
CA ASN A 105 23.50 17.65 7.35
C ASN A 105 23.43 17.35 8.85
N VAL A 106 23.96 18.21 9.71
CA VAL A 106 23.82 18.09 11.18
C VAL A 106 22.78 19.08 11.67
N LYS A 107 21.87 18.58 12.50
CA LYS A 107 20.89 19.39 13.23
C LYS A 107 21.23 19.37 14.70
N VAL A 108 21.09 20.52 15.36
CA VAL A 108 21.38 20.67 16.79
C VAL A 108 20.12 21.11 17.50
N LEU A 109 19.69 20.30 18.45
CA LEU A 109 18.62 20.63 19.37
C LEU A 109 19.25 21.26 20.60
N MET A 110 18.91 22.52 20.87
CA MET A 110 19.43 23.25 22.02
C MET A 110 18.42 24.23 22.60
N ASP A 111 18.51 24.44 23.90
CA ASP A 111 17.94 25.56 24.62
C ASP A 111 19.08 26.48 25.03
N LYS A 112 18.91 27.79 24.86
CA LYS A 112 19.95 28.78 25.18
C LYS A 112 20.20 28.93 26.68
N GLU A 113 19.24 28.51 27.50
CA GLU A 113 19.32 28.53 28.96
C GLU A 113 19.93 27.24 29.53
N GLN A 114 20.09 26.21 28.70
CA GLN A 114 20.57 24.90 29.10
C GLN A 114 22.01 24.66 28.66
N ASP A 115 22.71 23.85 29.43
CA ASP A 115 24.12 23.51 29.21
C ASP A 115 24.31 22.25 28.35
N GLN A 116 23.20 21.68 27.88
CA GLN A 116 23.13 20.44 27.14
C GLN A 116 22.63 20.70 25.72
N VAL A 117 23.34 20.15 24.74
CA VAL A 117 22.98 20.19 23.33
C VAL A 117 22.91 18.77 22.77
N PHE A 118 21.99 18.53 21.83
CA PHE A 118 21.85 17.24 21.18
C PHE A 118 22.10 17.38 19.69
N ALA A 119 23.19 16.79 19.21
CA ALA A 119 23.47 16.72 17.79
C ALA A 119 22.79 15.49 17.18
N ILE A 120 21.94 15.75 16.18
CA ILE A 120 21.29 14.75 15.34
C ILE A 120 22.05 14.68 14.02
N VAL A 121 22.61 13.51 13.74
CA VAL A 121 23.48 13.27 12.57
C VAL A 121 22.81 12.32 11.56
N PRO A 122 23.21 12.31 10.28
CA PRO A 122 22.61 11.43 9.28
C PRO A 122 22.80 9.95 9.59
N ARG A 123 23.98 9.60 10.09
CA ARG A 123 24.39 8.22 10.38
C ARG A 123 25.27 8.18 11.61
N LEU A 124 25.07 7.17 12.45
CA LEU A 124 25.87 6.97 13.65
C LEU A 124 26.08 5.47 13.89
N ALA A 125 27.22 5.10 14.43
CA ALA A 125 27.43 3.73 14.91
C ALA A 125 26.44 3.44 16.04
N TYR A 126 25.72 2.32 15.97
CA TYR A 126 24.63 2.02 16.92
C TYR A 126 25.10 2.02 18.40
N SER A 127 26.36 1.68 18.66
CA SER A 127 26.97 1.72 20.02
C SER A 127 27.20 3.14 20.56
N LYS A 128 27.01 4.17 19.74
CA LYS A 128 27.13 5.58 20.09
C LYS A 128 25.78 6.30 20.19
N GLU A 129 24.69 5.61 19.86
CA GLU A 129 23.34 6.18 19.98
C GLU A 129 23.02 6.51 21.44
N SER A 130 22.43 7.67 21.67
CA SER A 130 22.17 8.23 23.00
C SER A 130 23.41 8.40 23.88
N ALA A 131 24.63 8.33 23.32
CA ALA A 131 25.84 8.64 24.06
C ALA A 131 25.88 10.13 24.41
N PHE A 132 26.52 10.43 25.54
CA PHE A 132 26.58 11.78 26.11
C PHE A 132 28.01 12.09 26.53
N TYR A 133 28.54 13.23 26.10
CA TYR A 133 29.94 13.60 26.27
C TYR A 133 30.05 14.93 27.00
N GLY A 134 30.76 14.94 28.13
CA GLY A 134 31.08 16.16 28.88
C GLY A 134 32.40 16.77 28.43
N MET A 135 32.40 18.08 28.18
CA MET A 135 33.57 18.84 27.73
C MET A 135 34.37 19.38 28.91
N HIS A 136 35.70 19.39 28.77
CA HIS A 136 36.60 19.88 29.83
C HIS A 136 36.58 21.41 29.99
N ASN A 137 36.32 22.15 28.91
CA ASN A 137 36.33 23.62 28.93
C ASN A 137 34.95 24.17 29.29
N LYS A 138 34.87 24.96 30.37
CA LYS A 138 33.60 25.40 30.95
C LYS A 138 33.04 26.71 30.37
N ASN A 139 32.95 26.82 29.03
CA ASN A 139 32.52 28.04 28.35
C ASN A 139 31.04 28.04 27.88
N GLY A 140 30.20 27.17 28.43
CA GLY A 140 28.79 26.95 28.08
C GLY A 140 28.59 25.79 27.09
N TYR A 141 27.43 25.13 27.18
CA TYR A 141 27.05 23.96 26.39
C TYR A 141 28.03 22.78 26.56
N HIS A 142 28.37 22.44 27.81
CA HIS A 142 29.40 21.45 28.12
C HIS A 142 29.02 20.03 27.74
N PHE A 143 27.74 19.75 27.56
CA PHE A 143 27.27 18.40 27.40
C PHE A 143 26.68 18.18 26.01
N VAL A 144 27.27 17.27 25.26
CA VAL A 144 26.84 16.95 23.89
C VAL A 144 26.29 15.54 23.85
N GLY A 145 24.98 15.44 23.58
CA GLY A 145 24.30 14.19 23.24
C GLY A 145 24.37 13.90 21.76
N LEU A 146 24.52 12.62 21.40
CA LEU A 146 24.57 12.16 20.01
C LEU A 146 23.47 11.14 19.71
N ASN A 147 22.73 11.38 18.64
CA ASN A 147 21.87 10.36 18.02
C ASN A 147 21.89 10.50 16.49
N SER A 148 21.61 9.41 15.79
CA SER A 148 21.25 9.49 14.39
C SER A 148 19.80 9.92 14.18
N VAL A 149 19.49 10.45 13.00
CA VAL A 149 18.13 10.84 12.60
C VAL A 149 17.14 9.68 12.72
N GLY A 150 17.53 8.48 12.27
CA GLY A 150 16.68 7.29 12.34
C GLY A 150 16.43 6.82 13.77
N TYR A 151 17.41 6.96 14.65
CA TYR A 151 17.24 6.63 16.07
C TYR A 151 16.30 7.61 16.76
N ALA A 152 16.52 8.91 16.56
CA ALA A 152 15.72 9.97 17.18
C ALA A 152 14.24 9.88 16.78
N LEU A 153 13.95 9.71 15.49
CA LEU A 153 12.58 9.56 15.00
C LEU A 153 11.91 8.29 15.51
N LEU A 154 12.64 7.17 15.49
CA LEU A 154 12.05 5.91 15.94
C LEU A 154 11.72 5.95 17.44
N LYS A 155 12.57 6.57 18.26
CA LYS A 155 12.28 6.81 19.67
C LYS A 155 11.09 7.75 19.88
N SER A 156 11.01 8.82 19.11
CA SER A 156 9.84 9.72 19.11
C SER A 156 8.55 8.97 18.80
N LYS A 157 8.55 8.15 17.75
CA LYS A 157 7.38 7.36 17.36
C LYS A 157 7.02 6.30 18.39
N ILE A 158 7.99 5.66 19.05
CA ILE A 158 7.72 4.72 20.14
C ILE A 158 7.07 5.44 21.34
N ALA A 159 7.52 6.65 21.67
CA ALA A 159 6.91 7.44 22.73
C ALA A 159 5.48 7.88 22.36
N GLU A 160 5.24 8.29 21.11
CA GLU A 160 3.90 8.55 20.56
C GLU A 160 2.99 7.34 20.75
N LEU A 161 3.41 6.15 20.30
CA LEU A 161 2.63 4.91 20.42
C LEU A 161 2.38 4.48 21.87
N LYS A 162 3.34 4.70 22.76
CA LYS A 162 3.16 4.45 24.20
C LYS A 162 2.06 5.35 24.77
N ARG A 163 2.03 6.64 24.39
CA ARG A 163 1.01 7.58 24.87
C ARG A 163 -0.37 7.30 24.28
N GLU A 164 -0.43 7.04 22.97
CA GLU A 164 -1.70 6.92 22.23
C GLU A 164 -2.34 5.54 22.39
N LYS A 165 -1.52 4.48 22.37
CA LYS A 165 -1.99 3.08 22.33
C LYS A 165 -1.58 2.26 23.56
N GLY A 166 -0.83 2.84 24.49
CA GLY A 166 -0.33 2.12 25.66
C GLY A 166 0.74 1.06 25.35
N TYR A 167 1.33 1.10 24.15
CA TYR A 167 2.30 0.09 23.72
C TYR A 167 3.58 0.10 24.56
N ASP A 168 4.05 -1.09 24.91
CA ASP A 168 5.42 -1.27 25.39
C ASP A 168 6.43 -1.17 24.23
N PHE A 169 7.72 -1.25 24.54
CA PHE A 169 8.77 -1.12 23.53
C PHE A 169 8.64 -2.18 22.43
N GLU A 170 8.37 -3.42 22.79
CA GLU A 170 8.25 -4.52 21.82
C GLU A 170 7.05 -4.34 20.90
N SER A 171 5.87 -4.05 21.47
CA SER A 171 4.64 -3.80 20.73
C SER A 171 4.79 -2.61 19.79
N ALA A 172 5.41 -1.52 20.25
CA ALA A 172 5.66 -0.34 19.43
C ALA A 172 6.61 -0.65 18.26
N VAL A 173 7.71 -1.35 18.50
CA VAL A 173 8.66 -1.71 17.44
C VAL A 173 8.03 -2.67 16.42
N ASN A 174 7.25 -3.65 16.88
CA ASN A 174 6.56 -4.58 16.01
C ASN A 174 5.49 -3.87 15.16
N HIS A 175 4.70 -2.98 15.75
CA HIS A 175 3.71 -2.18 15.03
C HIS A 175 4.37 -1.27 14.00
N ILE A 176 5.46 -0.58 14.33
CA ILE A 176 6.20 0.23 13.35
C ILE A 176 6.73 -0.64 12.21
N ALA A 177 7.35 -1.79 12.50
CA ALA A 177 7.84 -2.69 11.47
C ALA A 177 6.70 -3.18 10.53
N PHE A 178 5.52 -3.45 11.10
CA PHE A 178 4.33 -3.86 10.37
C PHE A 178 3.79 -2.74 9.46
N VAL A 179 3.59 -1.54 9.99
CA VAL A 179 3.08 -0.38 9.24
C VAL A 179 4.04 -0.01 8.10
N GLU A 180 5.35 -0.06 8.34
CA GLU A 180 6.34 0.23 7.30
C GLU A 180 6.40 -0.83 6.20
N HIS A 181 6.26 -2.11 6.58
CA HIS A 181 6.17 -3.19 5.62
C HIS A 181 4.97 -3.03 4.68
N ASN A 182 3.80 -2.76 5.25
CA ASN A 182 2.54 -2.58 4.53
C ASN A 182 2.59 -1.37 3.58
N PHE A 183 3.15 -0.25 4.04
CA PHE A 183 3.34 0.93 3.19
C PHE A 183 4.24 0.63 1.99
N ILE A 184 5.34 -0.10 2.20
CA ILE A 184 6.26 -0.48 1.13
C ILE A 184 5.63 -1.47 0.15
N LEU A 185 4.79 -2.40 0.61
CA LEU A 185 4.02 -3.28 -0.27
C LEU A 185 3.06 -2.48 -1.16
N ASN A 186 2.27 -1.57 -0.58
CA ASN A 186 1.37 -0.69 -1.35
C ASN A 186 2.14 0.16 -2.37
N GLN A 187 3.31 0.69 -1.99
CA GLN A 187 4.15 1.46 -2.89
C GLN A 187 4.71 0.60 -4.04
N LYS A 188 5.16 -0.63 -3.77
CA LYS A 188 5.60 -1.57 -4.80
C LYS A 188 4.46 -1.91 -5.77
N TYR A 189 3.26 -2.16 -5.25
CA TYR A 189 2.08 -2.41 -6.07
C TYR A 189 1.79 -1.22 -6.99
N SER A 190 1.66 -0.01 -6.43
CA SER A 190 1.41 1.20 -7.21
C SER A 190 2.45 1.43 -8.30
N ARG A 191 3.73 1.08 -8.04
CA ARG A 191 4.82 1.17 -9.03
C ARG A 191 4.74 0.10 -10.11
N GLN A 192 4.40 -1.14 -9.78
CA GLN A 192 4.23 -2.21 -10.77
C GLN A 192 3.07 -1.89 -11.71
N SER A 193 1.96 -1.40 -11.17
CA SER A 193 0.88 -0.83 -11.96
C SER A 193 1.38 0.35 -12.79
N SER A 194 2.31 1.15 -12.25
CA SER A 194 2.90 2.29 -12.95
C SER A 194 3.88 1.95 -14.08
N ALA A 195 4.72 0.93 -13.95
CA ALA A 195 5.60 0.49 -15.04
C ALA A 195 4.80 -0.11 -16.22
N THR A 196 3.60 -0.59 -15.92
CA THR A 196 2.62 -1.12 -16.87
C THR A 196 1.87 0.02 -17.62
N ILE A 197 1.99 1.27 -17.13
CA ILE A 197 1.30 2.48 -17.63
C ILE A 197 1.55 2.79 -19.09
N ALA A 198 2.74 2.50 -19.63
CA ALA A 198 3.06 2.86 -21.02
C ALA A 198 2.03 2.31 -22.03
N THR A 199 1.35 1.21 -21.68
CA THR A 199 0.27 0.66 -22.50
C THR A 199 -1.11 1.23 -22.19
N ILE A 200 -1.39 1.67 -20.96
CA ILE A 200 -2.72 2.15 -20.51
C ILE A 200 -2.91 3.66 -20.51
N GLN A 201 -1.83 4.43 -20.59
CA GLN A 201 -1.88 5.89 -20.63
C GLN A 201 -2.42 6.41 -21.95
N THR A 202 -2.01 5.79 -23.06
CA THR A 202 -2.38 6.23 -24.40
C THR A 202 -3.66 5.55 -24.86
N ASP A 203 -4.47 6.32 -25.59
CA ASP A 203 -5.66 5.80 -26.22
C ASP A 203 -5.27 4.84 -27.34
N LYS A 204 -6.04 3.75 -27.47
CA LYS A 204 -5.83 2.76 -28.52
C LYS A 204 -6.14 3.35 -29.90
N LYS A 205 -5.37 2.90 -30.90
CA LYS A 205 -5.63 3.23 -32.31
C LYS A 205 -6.98 2.68 -32.78
N TYR A 206 -7.35 1.48 -32.35
CA TYR A 206 -8.59 0.82 -32.73
C TYR A 206 -9.61 0.97 -31.59
N GLN A 207 -10.48 1.96 -31.71
CA GLN A 207 -11.52 2.28 -30.73
C GLN A 207 -12.80 2.68 -31.44
N ASP A 208 -13.96 2.46 -30.81
CA ASP A 208 -15.24 3.01 -31.30
C ASP A 208 -15.45 4.40 -30.66
N SER A 209 -15.04 5.45 -31.37
CA SER A 209 -15.15 6.83 -30.89
C SER A 209 -16.59 7.29 -30.66
N GLU A 210 -17.56 6.71 -31.36
CA GLU A 210 -18.98 7.02 -31.14
C GLU A 210 -19.49 6.32 -29.87
N LEU A 211 -19.12 5.05 -29.65
CA LEU A 211 -19.38 4.35 -28.38
C LEU A 211 -18.77 5.09 -27.19
N ASN A 212 -17.53 5.55 -27.32
CA ASN A 212 -16.82 6.27 -26.27
C ASN A 212 -17.55 7.54 -25.83
N LYS A 213 -18.29 8.20 -26.74
CA LYS A 213 -19.11 9.38 -26.44
C LYS A 213 -20.50 9.00 -25.92
N SER A 214 -21.12 7.96 -26.49
CA SER A 214 -22.52 7.61 -26.25
C SER A 214 -22.74 6.65 -25.08
N THR A 215 -21.68 6.00 -24.58
CA THR A 215 -21.78 5.03 -23.49
C THR A 215 -22.32 5.66 -22.21
N ILE A 216 -23.11 4.90 -21.46
CA ILE A 216 -23.72 5.37 -20.21
C ILE A 216 -22.68 5.63 -19.12
N PHE A 217 -21.49 5.01 -19.20
CA PHE A 217 -20.43 5.18 -18.22
C PHE A 217 -19.99 6.64 -18.04
N ASN A 218 -20.07 7.46 -19.10
CA ASN A 218 -19.77 8.90 -19.04
C ASN A 218 -20.72 9.67 -18.10
N GLN A 219 -21.87 9.09 -17.75
CA GLN A 219 -22.86 9.66 -16.84
C GLN A 219 -22.86 8.98 -15.46
N LEU A 220 -22.10 7.89 -15.30
CA LEU A 220 -22.10 7.02 -14.13
C LEU A 220 -20.75 7.06 -13.40
N GLY A 221 -20.20 8.26 -13.23
CA GLY A 221 -19.02 8.49 -12.39
C GLY A 221 -17.67 8.32 -13.08
N PHE A 222 -17.63 8.22 -14.41
CA PHE A 222 -16.38 8.21 -15.17
C PHE A 222 -16.24 9.46 -16.01
N ARG A 223 -15.06 10.12 -15.93
CA ARG A 223 -14.81 11.39 -16.65
C ARG A 223 -14.57 11.20 -18.15
N LYS A 224 -14.20 9.99 -18.55
CA LYS A 224 -13.87 9.60 -19.92
C LYS A 224 -13.91 8.08 -20.03
N VAL A 225 -14.40 7.57 -21.15
CA VAL A 225 -14.40 6.13 -21.46
C VAL A 225 -13.68 5.87 -22.78
N GLU A 226 -12.88 4.82 -22.81
CA GLU A 226 -12.27 4.27 -24.03
C GLU A 226 -12.64 2.79 -24.17
N VAL A 227 -13.15 2.41 -25.34
CA VAL A 227 -13.46 1.03 -25.70
C VAL A 227 -12.59 0.58 -26.88
N ASP A 228 -11.65 -0.32 -26.60
CA ASP A 228 -10.78 -0.97 -27.59
C ASP A 228 -11.56 -2.04 -28.37
N THR A 229 -11.72 -1.82 -29.67
CA THR A 229 -12.46 -2.72 -30.57
C THR A 229 -11.53 -3.60 -31.43
N GLN A 230 -10.21 -3.58 -31.16
CA GLN A 230 -9.23 -4.33 -31.94
C GLN A 230 -9.57 -5.83 -31.99
N LYS A 231 -9.56 -6.44 -33.18
CA LYS A 231 -9.73 -7.90 -33.35
C LYS A 231 -8.59 -8.68 -32.66
N TYR A 232 -8.90 -9.79 -31.99
CA TYR A 232 -7.90 -10.59 -31.28
C TYR A 232 -8.17 -12.08 -31.42
N GLU A 233 -7.13 -12.87 -31.76
CA GLU A 233 -7.25 -14.32 -32.00
C GLU A 233 -8.42 -14.67 -32.95
N GLY A 234 -8.63 -13.83 -33.97
CA GLY A 234 -9.73 -13.98 -34.93
C GLY A 234 -11.13 -13.58 -34.42
N LYS A 235 -11.27 -13.20 -33.14
CA LYS A 235 -12.55 -12.77 -32.55
C LYS A 235 -12.71 -11.25 -32.57
N GLU A 236 -13.88 -10.83 -33.02
CA GLU A 236 -14.31 -9.43 -33.07
C GLU A 236 -14.76 -8.93 -31.70
N PHE A 237 -14.91 -7.62 -31.57
CA PHE A 237 -15.45 -7.01 -30.36
C PHE A 237 -16.92 -7.40 -30.17
N ASP A 238 -17.28 -7.83 -28.96
CA ASP A 238 -18.65 -8.23 -28.64
C ASP A 238 -19.43 -7.07 -28.03
N TYR A 239 -20.17 -6.37 -28.89
CA TYR A 239 -21.02 -5.25 -28.49
C TYR A 239 -22.19 -5.68 -27.58
N ASN A 240 -22.67 -6.92 -27.67
CA ASN A 240 -23.74 -7.40 -26.81
C ASN A 240 -23.22 -7.66 -25.39
N LEU A 241 -22.03 -8.25 -25.28
CA LEU A 241 -21.35 -8.39 -23.99
C LEU A 241 -21.09 -7.01 -23.37
N PHE A 242 -20.59 -6.05 -24.15
CA PHE A 242 -20.36 -4.69 -23.65
C PHE A 242 -21.65 -4.02 -23.15
N ARG A 243 -22.77 -4.17 -23.88
CA ARG A 243 -24.07 -3.68 -23.44
C ARG A 243 -24.50 -4.30 -22.10
N LYS A 244 -24.24 -5.60 -21.90
CA LYS A 244 -24.54 -6.27 -20.63
C LYS A 244 -23.70 -5.69 -19.47
N VAL A 245 -22.45 -5.35 -19.73
CA VAL A 245 -21.55 -4.69 -18.77
C VAL A 245 -22.07 -3.29 -18.40
N GLU A 246 -22.57 -2.52 -19.38
CA GLU A 246 -23.27 -1.25 -19.13
C GLU A 246 -24.51 -1.46 -18.23
N GLU A 247 -25.42 -2.36 -18.62
CA GLU A 247 -26.63 -2.67 -17.86
C GLU A 247 -26.33 -3.09 -16.42
N ASP A 248 -25.35 -3.99 -16.23
CA ASP A 248 -24.96 -4.48 -14.91
C ASP A 248 -24.34 -3.39 -14.04
N PHE A 249 -23.58 -2.46 -14.63
CA PHE A 249 -23.05 -1.32 -13.87
C PHE A 249 -24.15 -0.31 -13.53
N GLU A 250 -25.07 -0.01 -14.46
CA GLU A 250 -26.20 0.89 -14.22
C GLU A 250 -27.04 0.42 -13.02
N GLU A 251 -27.27 -0.89 -12.90
CA GLU A 251 -28.06 -1.48 -11.82
C GLU A 251 -27.44 -1.26 -10.41
N ILE A 252 -26.11 -1.23 -10.34
CA ILE A 252 -25.39 -1.14 -9.06
C ILE A 252 -24.79 0.22 -8.77
N CYS A 253 -24.58 1.07 -9.79
CA CYS A 253 -23.78 2.29 -9.66
C CYS A 253 -24.27 3.21 -8.53
N ASN A 254 -25.58 3.42 -8.39
CA ASN A 254 -26.16 4.26 -7.35
C ASN A 254 -26.14 3.62 -5.94
N LYS A 255 -25.71 2.36 -5.82
CA LYS A 255 -25.52 1.64 -4.56
C LYS A 255 -24.04 1.56 -4.19
N LEU A 256 -23.14 1.94 -5.10
CA LEU A 256 -21.71 1.99 -4.84
C LEU A 256 -21.30 3.38 -4.34
N PRO A 257 -20.28 3.49 -3.47
CA PRO A 257 -19.69 4.77 -3.13
C PRO A 257 -18.93 5.37 -4.33
N HIS A 258 -18.83 6.70 -4.34
CA HIS A 258 -18.18 7.48 -5.40
C HIS A 258 -17.21 8.49 -4.80
N ALA A 259 -15.98 8.55 -5.32
CA ALA A 259 -15.08 9.64 -4.96
C ALA A 259 -15.36 10.88 -5.83
N SER A 260 -15.03 12.07 -5.31
CA SER A 260 -15.16 13.31 -6.08
C SER A 260 -14.26 13.33 -7.33
N ALA A 261 -13.13 12.63 -7.30
CA ALA A 261 -12.18 12.55 -8.40
C ALA A 261 -12.51 11.38 -9.35
N GLN A 262 -13.37 11.63 -10.33
CA GLN A 262 -13.83 10.60 -11.28
C GLN A 262 -12.69 9.99 -12.12
N PRO A 263 -12.59 8.64 -12.22
CA PRO A 263 -11.57 7.96 -13.01
C PRO A 263 -11.89 7.96 -14.50
N GLU A 264 -10.86 7.73 -15.32
CA GLU A 264 -11.03 7.37 -16.74
C GLU A 264 -11.17 5.85 -16.82
N LEU A 265 -12.17 5.37 -17.54
CA LEU A 265 -12.47 3.97 -17.72
C LEU A 265 -11.99 3.49 -19.08
N LYS A 266 -11.21 2.41 -19.11
CA LYS A 266 -10.68 1.86 -20.35
C LYS A 266 -11.00 0.38 -20.45
N PHE A 267 -11.89 0.02 -21.37
CA PHE A 267 -12.14 -1.37 -21.74
C PHE A 267 -11.16 -1.78 -22.83
N ARG A 268 -10.17 -2.60 -22.48
CA ARG A 268 -9.04 -2.88 -23.37
C ARG A 268 -8.51 -4.27 -23.19
N LYS A 269 -7.97 -4.86 -24.25
CA LYS A 269 -7.31 -6.16 -24.13
C LYS A 269 -6.02 -5.98 -23.35
N LEU A 270 -5.96 -6.60 -22.17
CA LEU A 270 -4.82 -6.46 -21.28
C LEU A 270 -3.71 -7.47 -21.60
N GLY A 271 -3.85 -8.32 -22.62
CA GLY A 271 -3.08 -9.57 -22.87
C GLY A 271 -1.54 -9.59 -22.75
N LYS A 272 -0.82 -8.47 -22.62
CA LYS A 272 0.59 -8.46 -22.17
C LYS A 272 0.73 -8.52 -20.64
N HIS A 273 -0.32 -8.14 -19.95
CA HIS A 273 -0.50 -8.12 -18.51
C HIS A 273 -1.20 -9.41 -18.13
N LYS A 274 -0.69 -10.14 -17.14
CA LYS A 274 -1.27 -11.41 -16.67
C LYS A 274 -2.53 -11.19 -15.81
N ALA A 275 -3.24 -10.08 -16.02
CA ALA A 275 -4.36 -9.62 -15.22
C ALA A 275 -5.53 -9.23 -16.12
N THR A 276 -6.75 -9.44 -15.64
CA THR A 276 -8.00 -9.04 -16.30
C THR A 276 -8.43 -7.62 -15.90
N GLY A 277 -7.72 -6.97 -14.98
CA GLY A 277 -7.94 -5.59 -14.57
C GLY A 277 -6.63 -4.91 -14.19
N LEU A 278 -6.62 -3.57 -14.21
CA LEU A 278 -5.54 -2.75 -13.71
C LEU A 278 -6.04 -1.34 -13.34
N TYR A 279 -5.77 -0.91 -12.12
CA TYR A 279 -5.91 0.48 -11.70
C TYR A 279 -4.55 1.19 -11.62
N ALA A 280 -4.48 2.41 -12.19
CA ALA A 280 -3.32 3.28 -12.14
C ALA A 280 -3.60 4.52 -11.27
N PRO A 281 -3.15 4.54 -9.99
CA PRO A 281 -3.51 5.59 -9.04
C PRO A 281 -3.10 7.02 -9.44
N PHE A 282 -1.94 7.17 -10.07
CA PHE A 282 -1.40 8.48 -10.46
C PHE A 282 -2.21 9.12 -11.59
N LEU A 283 -2.58 8.34 -12.61
CA LEU A 283 -3.37 8.82 -13.74
C LEU A 283 -4.88 8.76 -13.49
N ASN A 284 -5.29 8.10 -12.40
CA ASN A 284 -6.68 7.81 -12.10
C ASN A 284 -7.38 7.13 -13.29
N ILE A 285 -6.76 6.05 -13.79
CA ILE A 285 -7.23 5.24 -14.92
C ILE A 285 -7.57 3.86 -14.38
N LEU A 286 -8.79 3.41 -14.63
CA LEU A 286 -9.28 2.07 -14.39
C LEU A 286 -9.36 1.34 -15.72
N ALA A 287 -8.64 0.23 -15.87
CA ALA A 287 -8.64 -0.56 -17.08
C ALA A 287 -9.13 -1.98 -16.81
N VAL A 288 -10.03 -2.49 -17.65
CA VAL A 288 -10.62 -3.83 -17.52
C VAL A 288 -10.52 -4.55 -18.86
N ASP A 289 -10.24 -5.86 -18.83
CA ASP A 289 -10.25 -6.67 -20.03
C ASP A 289 -11.67 -6.82 -20.56
N VAL A 290 -11.90 -6.36 -21.79
CA VAL A 290 -13.22 -6.42 -22.41
C VAL A 290 -13.77 -7.85 -22.59
N ARG A 291 -12.92 -8.88 -22.44
CA ARG A 291 -13.32 -10.29 -22.55
C ARG A 291 -13.65 -10.92 -21.19
N ASN A 292 -13.20 -10.32 -20.09
CA ASN A 292 -13.49 -10.76 -18.73
C ASN A 292 -13.56 -9.51 -17.83
N THR A 293 -14.78 -9.17 -17.44
CA THR A 293 -15.10 -8.00 -16.63
C THR A 293 -15.23 -8.27 -15.14
N GLU A 294 -14.94 -9.50 -14.68
CA GLU A 294 -15.07 -9.91 -13.26
C GLU A 294 -14.04 -9.24 -12.35
N SER A 295 -13.07 -8.52 -12.93
CA SER A 295 -12.11 -7.65 -12.24
C SER A 295 -12.63 -6.22 -12.04
N PHE A 296 -13.73 -5.81 -12.68
CA PHE A 296 -14.16 -4.41 -12.66
C PHE A 296 -14.33 -3.90 -11.22
N ILE A 297 -15.07 -4.62 -10.38
CA ILE A 297 -15.31 -4.20 -9.00
C ILE A 297 -14.02 -4.26 -8.15
N HIS A 298 -13.10 -5.17 -8.47
CA HIS A 298 -11.77 -5.19 -7.85
C HIS A 298 -11.01 -3.88 -8.12
N GLU A 299 -10.91 -3.50 -9.39
CA GLU A 299 -10.24 -2.25 -9.78
C GLU A 299 -10.98 -1.02 -9.27
N TYR A 300 -12.32 -1.09 -9.16
CA TYR A 300 -13.13 -0.04 -8.55
C TYR A 300 -12.82 0.10 -7.05
N GLY A 301 -12.61 -1.01 -6.34
CA GLY A 301 -12.12 -1.04 -4.97
C GLY A 301 -10.76 -0.36 -4.82
N HIS A 302 -9.82 -0.63 -5.73
CA HIS A 302 -8.55 0.11 -5.77
C HIS A 302 -8.74 1.61 -6.01
N TYR A 303 -9.64 1.99 -6.93
CA TYR A 303 -9.98 3.39 -7.16
C TYR A 303 -10.45 4.08 -5.88
N LEU A 304 -11.40 3.49 -5.17
CA LEU A 304 -11.94 4.04 -3.93
C LEU A 304 -10.90 4.11 -2.82
N ASP A 305 -10.08 3.05 -2.67
CA ASP A 305 -8.99 3.03 -1.69
C ASP A 305 -8.12 4.28 -1.85
N TYR A 306 -7.75 4.64 -3.09
CA TYR A 306 -6.86 5.77 -3.35
C TYR A 306 -7.52 7.15 -3.44
N LYS A 307 -8.79 7.25 -3.87
CA LYS A 307 -9.40 8.54 -4.26
C LYS A 307 -10.55 8.99 -3.37
N HIS A 308 -11.19 8.09 -2.63
CA HIS A 308 -12.33 8.45 -1.80
C HIS A 308 -11.89 9.03 -0.45
N GLY A 309 -10.79 8.52 0.13
CA GLY A 309 -10.20 9.09 1.34
C GLY A 309 -9.52 10.45 1.10
N ALA A 310 -9.68 11.40 2.03
CA ALA A 310 -9.15 12.76 1.88
C ALA A 310 -7.62 12.90 2.08
N LYS A 311 -6.99 12.02 2.87
CA LYS A 311 -5.58 12.16 3.29
C LYS A 311 -4.70 10.94 2.99
N GLU A 312 -5.28 9.75 2.97
CA GLU A 312 -4.56 8.51 2.74
C GLU A 312 -5.47 7.40 2.25
N SER A 313 -4.85 6.36 1.70
CA SER A 313 -5.54 5.15 1.32
C SER A 313 -6.17 4.49 2.53
N TYR A 314 -7.43 4.08 2.41
CA TYR A 314 -8.14 3.36 3.48
C TYR A 314 -7.40 2.12 3.94
N SER A 315 -6.77 1.40 3.01
CA SER A 315 -5.95 0.22 3.28
C SER A 315 -4.72 0.47 4.15
N LEU A 316 -4.33 1.73 4.38
CA LEU A 316 -3.21 2.12 5.23
C LEU A 316 -3.62 2.76 6.55
N ARG A 317 -4.92 2.87 6.84
CA ARG A 317 -5.42 3.40 8.11
C ARG A 317 -5.26 2.39 9.25
N ASP A 318 -5.09 2.91 10.46
CA ASP A 318 -4.98 2.13 11.69
C ASP A 318 -6.19 1.21 11.94
N ASP A 319 -7.40 1.63 11.58
CA ASP A 319 -8.62 0.82 11.76
C ASP A 319 -8.74 -0.37 10.80
N PHE A 320 -7.93 -0.39 9.72
CA PHE A 320 -7.84 -1.52 8.79
C PHE A 320 -6.75 -2.55 9.16
N GLU A 321 -5.83 -2.22 10.07
CA GLU A 321 -4.68 -3.07 10.46
C GLU A 321 -5.09 -4.45 10.98
N HIS A 322 -6.19 -4.52 11.75
CA HIS A 322 -6.65 -5.80 12.29
C HIS A 322 -7.14 -6.75 11.17
N ILE A 323 -7.72 -6.19 10.10
CA ILE A 323 -8.18 -6.95 8.93
C ILE A 323 -6.97 -7.49 8.18
N ILE A 324 -5.96 -6.66 7.93
CA ILE A 324 -4.70 -7.09 7.28
C ILE A 324 -4.06 -8.23 8.06
N THR A 325 -3.94 -8.08 9.39
CA THR A 325 -3.29 -9.07 10.26
C THR A 325 -4.05 -10.38 10.25
N SER A 326 -5.37 -10.33 10.46
CA SER A 326 -6.22 -11.52 10.51
C SER A 326 -6.29 -12.23 9.16
N TYR A 327 -6.45 -11.48 8.07
CA TYR A 327 -6.41 -12.01 6.71
C TYR A 327 -5.08 -12.70 6.42
N SER A 328 -3.95 -12.06 6.73
CA SER A 328 -2.62 -12.61 6.46
C SER A 328 -2.36 -13.90 7.24
N ASN A 329 -2.84 -13.98 8.48
CA ASN A 329 -2.77 -15.19 9.29
C ASN A 329 -3.68 -16.29 8.73
N ASN A 330 -4.92 -15.95 8.38
CA ASN A 330 -5.86 -16.88 7.75
C ASN A 330 -5.35 -17.41 6.42
N PHE A 331 -4.66 -16.59 5.63
CA PHE A 331 -4.03 -17.01 4.37
C PHE A 331 -2.98 -18.09 4.63
N LYS A 332 -2.08 -17.89 5.61
CA LYS A 332 -1.07 -18.88 5.98
C LYS A 332 -1.69 -20.18 6.47
N ILE A 333 -2.67 -20.09 7.38
CA ILE A 333 -3.38 -21.24 7.93
C ILE A 333 -4.11 -22.01 6.82
N THR A 334 -4.81 -21.31 5.94
CA THR A 334 -5.56 -21.90 4.82
C THR A 334 -4.61 -22.56 3.82
N TYR A 335 -3.49 -21.90 3.51
CA TYR A 335 -2.45 -22.47 2.67
C TYR A 335 -1.93 -23.79 3.25
N GLN A 336 -1.53 -23.79 4.52
CA GLN A 336 -1.01 -24.99 5.19
C GLN A 336 -2.02 -26.13 5.22
N LYS A 337 -3.28 -25.85 5.59
CA LYS A 337 -4.35 -26.87 5.57
C LYS A 337 -4.53 -27.49 4.18
N LYS A 338 -4.56 -26.65 3.13
CA LYS A 338 -4.69 -27.14 1.74
C LYS A 338 -3.46 -27.93 1.29
N GLU A 339 -2.27 -27.49 1.67
CA GLU A 339 -1.01 -28.19 1.36
C GLU A 339 -0.98 -29.58 2.01
N ASP A 340 -1.31 -29.67 3.30
CA ASP A 340 -1.37 -30.92 4.04
C ASP A 340 -2.42 -31.89 3.46
N GLU A 341 -3.60 -31.38 3.08
CA GLU A 341 -4.65 -32.18 2.44
C GLU A 341 -4.17 -32.75 1.09
N LEU A 342 -3.59 -31.90 0.24
CA LEU A 342 -3.10 -32.31 -1.07
C LEU A 342 -1.96 -33.33 -0.96
N LEU A 343 -1.01 -33.11 -0.04
CA LEU A 343 0.08 -34.05 0.22
C LEU A 343 -0.44 -35.40 0.72
N THR A 344 -1.42 -35.40 1.63
CA THR A 344 -2.04 -36.63 2.13
C THR A 344 -2.73 -37.41 1.01
N ARG A 345 -3.49 -36.72 0.16
CA ARG A 345 -4.18 -37.32 -0.99
C ARG A 345 -3.20 -37.82 -2.04
N LEU A 346 -2.11 -37.10 -2.28
CA LEU A 346 -1.05 -37.49 -3.21
C LEU A 346 -0.33 -38.75 -2.71
N MET A 347 0.06 -38.80 -1.43
CA MET A 347 0.68 -39.99 -0.83
C MET A 347 -0.22 -41.24 -0.94
N LYS A 348 -1.53 -41.07 -0.74
CA LYS A 348 -2.51 -42.15 -0.91
C LYS A 348 -2.56 -42.62 -2.37
N ALA A 349 -2.68 -41.68 -3.32
CA ALA A 349 -2.70 -41.99 -4.74
C ALA A 349 -1.41 -42.69 -5.20
N SER A 350 -0.22 -42.25 -4.79
CA SER A 350 1.05 -42.89 -5.19
C SER A 350 1.17 -44.33 -4.66
N ARG A 351 0.64 -44.63 -3.47
CA ARG A 351 0.59 -46.01 -2.94
C ARG A 351 -0.34 -46.90 -3.76
N GLU A 352 -1.47 -46.37 -4.20
CA GLU A 352 -2.42 -47.07 -5.06
C GLU A 352 -1.87 -47.21 -6.49
N SER A 353 -1.11 -46.24 -7.01
CA SER A 353 -0.45 -46.31 -8.33
C SER A 353 0.54 -47.47 -8.40
N ALA A 354 1.25 -47.76 -7.31
CA ALA A 354 2.18 -48.88 -7.21
C ALA A 354 1.51 -50.26 -7.39
N SER A 355 0.17 -50.34 -7.27
CA SER A 355 -0.62 -51.56 -7.57
C SER A 355 -1.07 -51.71 -9.03
N GLY A 356 -0.65 -50.82 -9.95
CA GLY A 356 -0.68 -51.08 -11.40
C GLY A 356 -1.87 -50.58 -12.22
N THR A 357 -2.65 -49.60 -11.73
CA THR A 357 -3.85 -49.08 -12.45
C THR A 357 -3.63 -47.70 -13.11
N SER A 358 -3.93 -47.57 -14.41
CA SER A 358 -3.72 -46.34 -15.22
C SER A 358 -4.43 -45.09 -14.69
N ILE A 359 -5.67 -45.24 -14.17
CA ILE A 359 -6.48 -44.14 -13.62
C ILE A 359 -5.77 -43.45 -12.44
N VAL A 360 -5.06 -44.22 -11.61
CA VAL A 360 -4.38 -43.67 -10.42
C VAL A 360 -3.23 -42.74 -10.81
N SER A 361 -2.54 -43.03 -11.93
CA SER A 361 -1.50 -42.14 -12.47
C SER A 361 -2.03 -40.78 -12.95
N LEU A 362 -3.28 -40.72 -13.44
CA LEU A 362 -3.91 -39.47 -13.85
C LEU A 362 -4.32 -38.61 -12.64
N VAL A 363 -4.82 -39.26 -11.58
CA VAL A 363 -5.15 -38.60 -10.32
C VAL A 363 -3.89 -38.01 -9.69
N GLU A 364 -2.79 -38.76 -9.65
CA GLU A 364 -1.51 -38.31 -9.13
C GLU A 364 -0.96 -37.10 -9.90
N LYS A 365 -1.03 -37.13 -11.24
CA LYS A 365 -0.66 -35.98 -12.08
C LYS A 365 -1.51 -34.75 -11.79
N ARG A 366 -2.83 -34.91 -11.62
CA ARG A 366 -3.75 -33.81 -11.30
C ARG A 366 -3.44 -33.19 -9.94
N LEU A 367 -3.29 -34.02 -8.90
CA LEU A 367 -2.97 -33.55 -7.55
C LEU A 367 -1.61 -32.85 -7.50
N SER A 368 -0.62 -33.36 -8.23
CA SER A 368 0.70 -32.72 -8.35
C SER A 368 0.60 -31.34 -8.99
N ALA A 369 -0.19 -31.20 -10.07
CA ALA A 369 -0.41 -29.90 -10.71
C ALA A 369 -1.13 -28.90 -9.79
N GLU A 370 -2.10 -29.36 -9.01
CA GLU A 370 -2.81 -28.55 -8.02
C GLU A 370 -1.88 -28.08 -6.89
N LEU A 371 -1.02 -28.96 -6.38
CA LEU A 371 -0.01 -28.62 -5.37
C LEU A 371 0.99 -27.58 -5.88
N GLU A 372 1.45 -27.70 -7.13
CA GLU A 372 2.35 -26.70 -7.72
C GLU A 372 1.69 -25.33 -7.89
N LEU A 373 0.39 -25.30 -8.24
CA LEU A 373 -0.38 -24.06 -8.31
C LEU A 373 -0.56 -23.44 -6.92
N LEU A 374 -0.82 -24.25 -5.90
CA LEU A 374 -0.89 -23.80 -4.51
C LEU A 374 0.45 -23.21 -4.06
N LYS A 375 1.58 -23.91 -4.27
CA LYS A 375 2.94 -23.41 -3.96
C LYS A 375 3.25 -22.10 -4.68
N LYS A 376 2.82 -21.94 -5.94
CA LYS A 376 2.96 -20.68 -6.67
C LYS A 376 2.19 -19.55 -6.01
N SER A 377 1.02 -19.82 -5.44
CA SER A 377 0.23 -18.83 -4.70
C SER A 377 0.95 -18.37 -3.43
N ASN A 378 1.63 -19.28 -2.71
CA ASN A 378 2.44 -18.92 -1.55
C ASN A 378 3.70 -18.10 -1.91
N LYS A 379 4.30 -18.34 -3.09
CA LYS A 379 5.35 -17.45 -3.61
C LYS A 379 4.84 -16.03 -3.87
N MET A 380 3.54 -15.86 -4.07
CA MET A 380 2.84 -14.59 -4.24
C MET A 380 2.21 -14.07 -2.93
N PHE A 381 2.65 -14.57 -1.76
CA PHE A 381 2.11 -14.16 -0.46
C PHE A 381 2.08 -12.63 -0.30
N ASP A 382 3.22 -11.96 -0.51
CA ASP A 382 3.32 -10.49 -0.42
C ASP A 382 2.31 -9.76 -1.32
N TYR A 383 2.00 -10.31 -2.49
CA TYR A 383 0.99 -9.75 -3.39
C TYR A 383 -0.42 -9.89 -2.80
N PHE A 384 -0.79 -11.10 -2.37
CA PHE A 384 -2.10 -11.35 -1.77
C PHE A 384 -2.33 -10.62 -0.46
N THR A 385 -1.26 -10.36 0.30
CA THR A 385 -1.32 -9.64 1.58
C THR A 385 -0.95 -8.17 1.47
N THR A 386 -0.77 -7.65 0.26
CA THR A 386 -0.61 -6.20 0.08
C THR A 386 -1.90 -5.51 0.56
N PRO A 387 -1.82 -4.46 1.40
CA PRO A 387 -3.02 -3.84 1.97
C PRO A 387 -4.08 -3.41 0.96
N THR A 388 -3.68 -2.73 -0.13
CA THR A 388 -4.63 -2.29 -1.19
C THR A 388 -5.32 -3.47 -1.88
N GLU A 389 -4.64 -4.61 -1.96
CA GLU A 389 -5.11 -5.86 -2.56
C GLU A 389 -6.07 -6.60 -1.63
N ILE A 390 -5.85 -6.56 -0.31
CA ILE A 390 -6.82 -7.03 0.69
C ILE A 390 -8.06 -6.14 0.66
N PHE A 391 -7.90 -4.82 0.61
CA PHE A 391 -9.01 -3.87 0.53
C PHE A 391 -9.87 -4.13 -0.71
N ALA A 392 -9.27 -4.21 -1.90
CA ALA A 392 -10.00 -4.44 -3.15
C ALA A 392 -10.76 -5.78 -3.16
N ARG A 393 -10.13 -6.88 -2.72
CA ARG A 393 -10.82 -8.18 -2.59
C ARG A 393 -11.94 -8.16 -1.56
N GLY A 394 -11.71 -7.47 -0.44
CA GLY A 394 -12.73 -7.29 0.57
C GLY A 394 -13.92 -6.49 0.04
N PHE A 395 -13.65 -5.46 -0.77
CA PHE A 395 -14.66 -4.63 -1.40
C PHE A 395 -15.49 -5.45 -2.41
N GLU A 396 -14.85 -6.29 -3.24
CA GLU A 396 -15.55 -7.25 -4.10
C GLU A 396 -16.53 -8.13 -3.31
N LEU A 397 -16.08 -8.70 -2.19
CA LEU A 397 -16.94 -9.54 -1.34
C LEU A 397 -18.09 -8.74 -0.71
N TRP A 398 -17.82 -7.51 -0.29
CA TRP A 398 -18.85 -6.65 0.28
C TRP A 398 -19.93 -6.32 -0.76
N VAL A 399 -19.54 -5.91 -1.98
CA VAL A 399 -20.48 -5.69 -3.09
C VAL A 399 -21.25 -6.98 -3.42
N PHE A 400 -20.57 -8.12 -3.46
CA PHE A 400 -21.17 -9.41 -3.79
C PHE A 400 -22.28 -9.84 -2.79
N GLU A 401 -22.00 -9.69 -1.49
CA GLU A 401 -22.92 -10.15 -0.44
C GLU A 401 -24.00 -9.12 -0.09
N THR A 402 -23.75 -7.82 -0.31
CA THR A 402 -24.67 -6.73 0.15
C THR A 402 -25.40 -6.00 -0.97
N ILE A 403 -24.86 -5.97 -2.20
CA ILE A 403 -25.41 -5.18 -3.31
C ILE A 403 -25.96 -6.08 -4.42
N THR A 404 -25.14 -6.97 -4.97
CA THR A 404 -25.58 -7.92 -6.00
C THR A 404 -24.69 -9.15 -6.06
N SER A 405 -25.30 -10.32 -6.26
CA SER A 405 -24.59 -11.58 -6.55
C SER A 405 -24.77 -12.05 -8.00
N LYS A 406 -25.39 -11.22 -8.85
CA LYS A 406 -25.77 -11.55 -10.23
C LYS A 406 -25.31 -10.49 -11.21
N SER A 407 -24.00 -10.22 -11.23
CA SER A 407 -23.39 -9.23 -12.14
C SER A 407 -22.19 -9.84 -12.85
N SER A 408 -22.04 -9.53 -14.14
CA SER A 408 -20.85 -9.86 -14.94
C SER A 408 -19.58 -9.10 -14.51
N LEU A 409 -19.72 -8.16 -13.57
CA LEU A 409 -18.63 -7.36 -13.01
C LEU A 409 -17.95 -8.03 -11.80
N LEU A 410 -18.49 -9.17 -11.35
CA LEU A 410 -18.07 -9.93 -10.18
C LEU A 410 -17.83 -11.39 -10.56
N LYS A 411 -17.03 -12.08 -9.73
CA LYS A 411 -16.81 -13.52 -9.87
C LYS A 411 -18.01 -14.32 -9.40
N SER A 412 -18.01 -15.60 -9.73
CA SER A 412 -19.04 -16.53 -9.26
C SER A 412 -18.93 -16.80 -7.74
N ARG A 413 -20.06 -17.22 -7.14
CA ARG A 413 -20.09 -17.69 -5.74
C ARG A 413 -19.09 -18.82 -5.49
N GLU A 414 -18.92 -19.71 -6.47
CA GLU A 414 -17.99 -20.83 -6.38
C GLU A 414 -16.55 -20.33 -6.25
N GLU A 415 -16.16 -19.32 -7.04
CA GLU A 415 -14.82 -18.75 -6.93
C GLU A 415 -14.59 -18.06 -5.58
N TYR A 416 -15.51 -17.21 -5.14
CA TYR A 416 -15.41 -16.54 -3.83
C TYR A 416 -15.37 -17.53 -2.65
N SER A 417 -15.95 -18.72 -2.81
CA SER A 417 -15.99 -19.74 -1.76
C SER A 417 -14.74 -20.64 -1.72
N ASN A 418 -13.97 -20.73 -2.81
CA ASN A 418 -12.92 -21.74 -2.94
C ASN A 418 -11.49 -21.17 -3.09
N ARG A 419 -11.37 -19.98 -3.71
CA ARG A 419 -10.09 -19.29 -3.91
C ARG A 419 -9.49 -18.86 -2.57
N ILE A 420 -8.19 -19.09 -2.38
CA ILE A 420 -7.53 -18.87 -1.08
C ILE A 420 -7.61 -17.41 -0.64
N GLU A 421 -7.51 -16.49 -1.58
CA GLU A 421 -7.56 -15.05 -1.38
C GLU A 421 -8.95 -14.53 -0.93
N TYR A 422 -10.02 -15.31 -1.09
CA TYR A 422 -11.34 -14.96 -0.57
C TYR A 422 -11.70 -15.76 0.69
N VAL A 423 -11.32 -17.05 0.72
CA VAL A 423 -11.45 -17.91 1.92
C VAL A 423 -10.68 -17.35 3.11
N SER A 424 -9.61 -16.57 2.88
CA SER A 424 -8.84 -15.91 3.93
C SER A 424 -9.64 -14.85 4.72
N PHE A 425 -10.78 -14.38 4.19
CA PHE A 425 -11.71 -13.53 4.94
C PHE A 425 -12.67 -14.29 5.85
N ASN A 426 -12.70 -15.62 5.82
CA ASN A 426 -13.56 -16.40 6.69
C ASN A 426 -13.25 -16.11 8.16
N GLY A 427 -14.29 -15.86 8.95
CA GLY A 427 -14.17 -15.44 10.35
C GLY A 427 -13.90 -13.96 10.58
N ILE A 428 -13.65 -13.16 9.52
CA ILE A 428 -13.44 -11.70 9.62
C ILE A 428 -14.34 -10.88 8.68
N LYS A 429 -15.28 -11.51 7.97
CA LYS A 429 -16.21 -10.83 7.05
C LYS A 429 -17.03 -9.75 7.75
N GLU A 430 -17.51 -10.02 8.96
CA GLU A 430 -18.31 -9.05 9.73
C GLU A 430 -17.51 -7.79 10.02
N SER A 431 -16.29 -7.92 10.55
CA SER A 431 -15.40 -6.78 10.80
C SER A 431 -15.02 -6.03 9.52
N LEU A 432 -14.80 -6.75 8.42
CA LEU A 432 -14.54 -6.17 7.11
C LEU A 432 -15.74 -5.36 6.60
N PHE A 433 -16.96 -5.90 6.70
CA PHE A 433 -18.16 -5.23 6.21
C PHE A 433 -18.56 -4.06 7.12
N ALA A 434 -18.35 -4.18 8.43
CA ALA A 434 -18.50 -3.06 9.36
C ALA A 434 -17.53 -1.92 9.04
N PHE A 435 -16.29 -2.25 8.66
CA PHE A 435 -15.33 -1.26 8.18
C PHE A 435 -15.84 -0.54 6.93
N PHE A 436 -16.33 -1.26 5.91
CA PHE A 436 -16.90 -0.64 4.71
C PHE A 436 -18.13 0.21 5.01
N ALA A 437 -19.06 -0.25 5.86
CA ALA A 437 -20.22 0.54 6.28
C ALA A 437 -19.82 1.82 7.02
N THR A 438 -18.70 1.78 7.75
CA THR A 438 -18.16 2.96 8.46
C THR A 438 -17.56 3.98 7.49
N ILE A 439 -16.80 3.53 6.49
CA ILE A 439 -16.14 4.44 5.53
C ILE A 439 -17.05 4.86 4.36
N PHE A 440 -18.11 4.09 4.10
CA PHE A 440 -19.15 4.34 3.10
C PHE A 440 -20.55 4.29 3.74
N PRO A 441 -20.93 5.28 4.57
CA PRO A 441 -22.27 5.33 5.15
C PRO A 441 -23.35 5.37 4.08
N GLU A 442 -24.48 4.68 4.28
CA GLU A 442 -25.53 4.52 3.29
C GLU A 442 -26.12 5.88 2.85
N GLU A 443 -26.24 6.83 3.78
CA GLU A 443 -26.73 8.18 3.48
C GLU A 443 -25.84 8.89 2.45
N THR A 444 -24.51 8.75 2.58
CA THR A 444 -23.55 9.37 1.65
C THR A 444 -23.57 8.73 0.27
N ILE A 445 -23.91 7.44 0.18
CA ILE A 445 -24.06 6.74 -1.10
C ILE A 445 -25.30 7.27 -1.83
N GLN A 446 -26.42 7.43 -1.11
CA GLN A 446 -27.68 7.92 -1.68
C GLN A 446 -27.56 9.37 -2.18
N GLU A 447 -26.89 10.24 -1.43
CA GLU A 447 -26.64 11.64 -1.81
C GLU A 447 -25.78 11.78 -3.07
N ASN A 448 -24.84 10.86 -3.30
CA ASN A 448 -23.95 10.85 -4.46
C ASN A 448 -24.51 10.05 -5.65
N SER A 449 -25.82 9.76 -5.67
CA SER A 449 -26.44 9.01 -6.75
C SER A 449 -26.49 9.82 -8.06
N PHE A 450 -25.95 9.24 -9.14
CA PHE A 450 -26.04 9.84 -10.48
C PHE A 450 -27.48 9.88 -11.01
N ALA A 451 -28.39 9.11 -10.42
CA ALA A 451 -29.83 9.19 -10.67
C ALA A 451 -30.41 10.61 -10.44
N ALA A 452 -29.88 11.37 -9.47
CA ALA A 452 -30.32 12.74 -9.20
C ALA A 452 -29.87 13.76 -10.27
N SER A 453 -28.84 13.44 -11.06
CA SER A 453 -28.29 14.31 -12.12
C SER A 453 -28.89 14.04 -13.50
N ARG A 454 -29.96 13.23 -13.60
CA ARG A 454 -30.64 12.90 -14.87
C ARG A 454 -31.37 14.10 -15.48
N THR A 455 -30.62 15.01 -16.09
CA THR A 455 -31.07 15.71 -17.30
C THR A 455 -30.49 14.92 -18.45
N ILE A 456 -31.25 13.94 -18.96
CA ILE A 456 -30.83 13.10 -20.08
C ILE A 456 -30.63 14.01 -21.30
N LEU A 457 -29.37 14.38 -21.58
CA LEU A 457 -29.01 15.22 -22.73
C LEU A 457 -28.47 14.39 -23.91
N THR A 458 -28.15 13.11 -23.72
CA THR A 458 -27.68 12.24 -24.80
C THR A 458 -28.74 11.20 -25.13
N PRO A 459 -29.22 11.11 -26.39
CA PRO A 459 -30.15 10.07 -26.78
C PRO A 459 -29.49 8.70 -26.58
N LYS A 460 -30.24 7.76 -25.97
CA LYS A 460 -29.84 6.36 -25.82
C LYS A 460 -29.45 5.83 -27.20
N ARG A 461 -28.19 5.36 -27.37
CA ARG A 461 -27.71 4.83 -28.67
C ARG A 461 -28.66 3.71 -29.12
N GLU A 462 -29.29 3.89 -30.27
CA GLU A 462 -29.91 2.77 -30.96
C GLU A 462 -28.79 1.86 -31.46
N TRP A 463 -28.81 0.61 -30.98
CA TRP A 463 -27.83 -0.38 -31.35
C TRP A 463 -28.09 -0.88 -32.77
N THR A 464 -27.50 -0.20 -33.76
CA THR A 464 -27.36 -0.75 -35.11
C THR A 464 -26.20 -1.74 -35.13
N LEU A 465 -26.34 -2.88 -35.82
CA LEU A 465 -25.24 -3.81 -36.07
C LEU A 465 -24.15 -3.10 -36.91
N VAL A 466 -23.18 -2.48 -36.26
CA VAL A 466 -22.01 -1.88 -36.92
C VAL A 466 -20.90 -2.93 -36.93
N SER A 467 -20.42 -3.28 -38.12
CA SER A 467 -19.25 -4.16 -38.27
C SER A 467 -18.03 -3.53 -37.58
N PRO A 468 -17.13 -4.30 -36.95
CA PRO A 468 -15.94 -3.74 -36.30
C PRO A 468 -15.12 -2.91 -37.28
N THR A 469 -14.75 -1.71 -36.87
CA THR A 469 -13.96 -0.78 -37.68
C THR A 469 -12.49 -1.18 -37.65
N ASN A 470 -12.02 -1.78 -38.74
CA ASN A 470 -10.59 -2.03 -39.00
C ASN A 470 -9.86 -0.75 -39.47
N VAL A 471 -10.61 0.34 -39.67
CA VAL A 471 -10.13 1.65 -40.13
C VAL A 471 -10.10 2.60 -38.94
N GLY A 472 -8.91 2.86 -38.42
CA GLY A 472 -8.71 3.88 -37.38
C GLY A 472 -8.24 5.18 -38.01
N GLU A 473 -8.93 6.28 -37.75
CA GLU A 473 -8.44 7.63 -38.07
C GLU A 473 -7.37 8.05 -37.05
N GLN A 474 -6.24 8.50 -37.58
CA GLN A 474 -5.17 9.10 -36.81
C GLN A 474 -5.55 10.56 -36.52
N MET A 475 -5.96 10.87 -35.29
CA MET A 475 -5.96 12.26 -34.83
C MET A 475 -4.50 12.69 -34.67
N SER A 476 -3.97 13.41 -35.67
CA SER A 476 -2.71 14.15 -35.50
C SER A 476 -2.94 15.23 -34.45
N LEU A 477 -2.25 15.12 -33.32
CA LEU A 477 -2.09 16.24 -32.40
C LEU A 477 -1.22 17.28 -33.11
N PHE A 478 -1.84 18.38 -33.55
CA PHE A 478 -1.18 19.68 -33.63
C PHE A 478 -1.48 20.44 -32.34
#